data_AF-A0A7K8S233-F1
#
_entry.id   AF-A0A7K8S233-F1
#
_cell.length_a   1.000
_cell.length_b   1.000
_cell.length_c   1.000
_cell.angle_alpha   90.00
_cell.angle_beta   90.00
_cell.angle_gamma   90.00
#
_symmetry.space_group_name_H-M   'P 1'
#
loop_
_entity.id
_entity.type
_entity.pdbx_description
1 polymer ?
#
loop_
_entity_poly.entity_id
_entity_poly.type
_entity_poly.pdbx_seq_one_letter_code
_entity_poly.pdbx_strand_id
1 'polypeptide(L)'
;PGRGAVADELASAAARRDPQRLGELLDGAADPNAANSYGRTPIQVMMLGSPRVPELLLRHGADPNLPDPRTGCLPVHDAARAGFLGSLAALHRAGARLDLPDGRGRLPLDVAAGRWGGTCATLHP
;
A
#
# COMPACT_ATOMS: atom_id res chain seq x y z
N PRO A 1 3.62 -26.95 -5.05
CA PRO A 1 3.84 -25.49 -5.06
C PRO A 1 3.08 -24.82 -3.91
N GLY A 2 3.80 -24.43 -2.85
CA GLY A 2 3.19 -23.90 -1.62
C GLY A 2 2.50 -22.56 -1.84
N ARG A 3 1.40 -22.32 -1.11
CA ARG A 3 0.63 -21.06 -1.14
C ARG A 3 1.50 -19.80 -0.97
N GLY A 4 2.67 -19.92 -0.32
CA GLY A 4 3.64 -18.82 -0.19
C GLY A 4 4.31 -18.40 -1.50
N ALA A 5 4.52 -19.30 -2.47
CA ALA A 5 5.21 -18.97 -3.72
C ALA A 5 4.40 -18.02 -4.62
N VAL A 6 3.07 -18.19 -4.66
CA VAL A 6 2.18 -17.31 -5.42
C VAL A 6 2.08 -15.93 -4.77
N ALA A 7 1.99 -15.88 -3.43
CA ALA A 7 1.99 -14.63 -2.68
C ALA A 7 3.32 -13.86 -2.85
N ASP A 8 4.44 -14.58 -2.85
CA ASP A 8 5.77 -14.02 -3.11
C ASP A 8 5.88 -13.47 -4.53
N GLU A 9 5.43 -14.21 -5.55
CA GLU A 9 5.39 -13.71 -6.94
C GLU A 9 4.49 -12.48 -7.08
N LEU A 10 3.30 -12.50 -6.46
CA LEU A 10 2.35 -11.40 -6.51
C LEU A 10 2.91 -10.13 -5.86
N ALA A 11 3.53 -10.27 -4.69
CA ALA A 11 4.25 -9.20 -4.01
C ALA A 11 5.44 -8.68 -4.85
N SER A 12 6.20 -9.58 -5.48
CA SER A 12 7.34 -9.20 -6.32
C SER A 12 6.90 -8.46 -7.59
N ALA A 13 5.81 -8.89 -8.25
CA ALA A 13 5.24 -8.21 -9.41
C ALA A 13 4.76 -6.80 -9.06
N ALA A 14 4.10 -6.64 -7.91
CA ALA A 14 3.67 -5.34 -7.40
C ALA A 14 4.87 -4.40 -7.13
N ALA A 15 5.94 -4.92 -6.53
CA ALA A 15 7.17 -4.17 -6.26
C ALA A 15 7.99 -3.84 -7.53
N ARG A 16 7.94 -4.70 -8.55
CA ARG A 16 8.65 -4.52 -9.83
C ARG A 16 7.93 -3.64 -10.84
N ARG A 17 6.73 -3.14 -10.51
CA ARG A 17 5.88 -2.36 -11.43
C ARG A 17 5.52 -3.16 -12.69
N ASP A 18 5.24 -4.44 -12.50
CA ASP A 18 4.83 -5.36 -13.57
C ASP A 18 3.31 -5.60 -13.51
N PRO A 19 2.48 -4.70 -14.08
CA PRO A 19 1.03 -4.83 -14.03
C PRO A 19 0.51 -6.01 -14.86
N GLN A 20 1.25 -6.47 -15.86
CA GLN A 20 0.87 -7.62 -16.69
C GLN A 20 0.96 -8.90 -15.87
N ARG A 21 2.12 -9.16 -15.27
CA ARG A 21 2.29 -10.34 -14.42
C ARG A 21 1.40 -10.30 -13.19
N LEU A 22 1.21 -9.12 -12.61
CA LEU A 22 0.27 -8.91 -11.51
C LEU A 22 -1.17 -9.27 -11.90
N GLY A 23 -1.61 -8.81 -13.08
CA GLY A 23 -2.93 -9.14 -13.62
C GLY A 23 -3.10 -10.65 -13.85
N GLU A 24 -2.13 -11.30 -14.50
CA GLU A 24 -2.16 -12.76 -14.72
C GLU A 24 -2.31 -13.55 -13.42
N LEU A 25 -1.60 -13.15 -12.36
CA LEU A 25 -1.69 -13.82 -11.06
C LEU A 25 -3.06 -13.62 -10.42
N LEU A 26 -3.59 -12.39 -10.44
CA LEU A 26 -4.89 -12.05 -9.87
C LEU A 26 -6.04 -12.70 -10.65
N ASP A 27 -5.94 -12.75 -11.98
CA ASP A 27 -6.87 -13.47 -12.85
C ASP A 27 -6.81 -14.99 -12.63
N GLY A 28 -5.63 -15.50 -12.25
CA GLY A 28 -5.40 -16.89 -11.83
C GLY A 28 -5.92 -17.24 -10.43
N ALA A 29 -6.80 -16.42 -9.85
CA ALA A 29 -7.34 -16.53 -8.49
C ALA A 29 -6.28 -16.44 -7.38
N ALA A 30 -5.17 -15.73 -7.60
CA ALA A 30 -4.30 -15.34 -6.50
C ALA A 30 -5.04 -14.39 -5.56
N ASP A 31 -4.90 -14.63 -4.26
CA ASP A 31 -5.49 -13.77 -3.25
C ASP A 31 -4.71 -12.45 -3.18
N PRO A 32 -5.33 -11.29 -3.49
CA PRO A 32 -4.69 -9.98 -3.45
C PRO A 32 -4.25 -9.55 -2.03
N ASN A 33 -4.78 -10.21 -1.00
CA ASN A 33 -4.44 -9.97 0.40
C ASN A 33 -3.48 -11.03 0.96
N ALA A 34 -2.98 -11.96 0.12
CA ALA A 34 -2.04 -12.97 0.56
C ALA A 34 -0.72 -12.31 1.02
N ALA A 35 -0.34 -12.57 2.26
CA ALA A 35 0.94 -12.15 2.77
C ALA A 35 2.06 -13.01 2.14
N ASN A 36 3.11 -12.33 1.66
CA ASN A 36 4.34 -12.95 1.21
C ASN A 36 5.13 -13.54 2.40
N SER A 37 6.29 -14.14 2.12
CA SER A 37 7.20 -14.72 3.12
C SER A 37 7.70 -13.73 4.19
N TYR A 38 7.54 -12.43 3.95
CA TYR A 38 7.85 -11.36 4.91
C TYR A 38 6.63 -10.89 5.72
N GLY A 39 5.48 -11.54 5.57
CA GLY A 39 4.22 -11.15 6.21
C GLY A 39 3.56 -9.94 5.57
N ARG A 40 4.01 -9.50 4.38
CA ARG A 40 3.51 -8.29 3.71
C ARG A 40 2.59 -8.62 2.57
N THR A 41 1.52 -7.85 2.44
CA THR A 41 0.58 -7.98 1.31
C THR A 41 1.09 -7.23 0.08
N PRO A 42 0.65 -7.61 -1.13
CA PRO A 42 1.05 -6.96 -2.39
C PRO A 42 0.85 -5.44 -2.36
N ILE A 43 -0.24 -4.97 -1.75
CA ILE A 43 -0.57 -3.54 -1.63
C ILE A 43 0.39 -2.77 -0.72
N GLN A 44 1.12 -3.45 0.18
CA GLN A 44 2.12 -2.83 1.04
C GLN A 44 3.50 -2.71 0.37
N VAL A 45 3.83 -3.64 -0.53
CA VAL A 45 5.11 -3.63 -1.26
C VAL A 45 5.01 -3.00 -2.65
N MET A 46 3.80 -2.65 -3.09
CA MET A 46 3.58 -2.11 -4.42
C MET A 46 4.27 -0.78 -4.66
N MET A 47 4.65 -0.54 -5.91
CA MET A 47 5.16 0.74 -6.33
C MET A 47 4.05 1.77 -6.54
N LEU A 48 3.92 2.69 -5.58
CA LEU A 48 2.96 3.79 -5.60
C LEU A 48 3.25 4.87 -6.65
N GLY A 49 4.40 4.84 -7.34
CA GLY A 49 4.72 5.77 -8.42
C GLY A 49 3.95 5.51 -9.72
N SER A 50 3.23 4.39 -9.81
CA SER A 50 2.32 4.08 -10.90
C SER A 50 0.93 3.89 -10.34
N PRO A 51 -0.11 4.61 -10.80
CA PRO A 51 -1.47 4.36 -10.32
C PRO A 51 -2.02 3.00 -10.78
N ARG A 52 -1.50 2.43 -11.89
CA ARG A 52 -1.98 1.15 -12.45
C ARG A 52 -1.87 -0.05 -11.50
N VAL A 53 -0.78 -0.15 -10.74
CA VAL A 53 -0.53 -1.28 -9.82
C VAL A 53 -1.51 -1.26 -8.63
N PRO A 54 -1.63 -0.16 -7.86
CA PRO A 54 -2.66 0.00 -6.84
C PRO A 54 -4.06 -0.21 -7.42
N GLU A 55 -4.38 0.39 -8.57
CA GLU A 55 -5.69 0.22 -9.19
C GLU A 55 -6.02 -1.24 -9.50
N LEU A 56 -5.07 -2.02 -10.03
CA LEU A 56 -5.27 -3.45 -10.26
C LEU A 56 -5.53 -4.19 -8.95
N LEU A 57 -4.65 -4.04 -7.96
CA LEU A 57 -4.82 -4.71 -6.66
C LEU A 57 -6.18 -4.39 -6.03
N LEU A 58 -6.55 -3.11 -6.02
CA LEU A 58 -7.82 -2.64 -5.47
C LEU A 58 -9.03 -3.19 -6.24
N ARG A 59 -8.96 -3.26 -7.58
CA ARG A 59 -10.02 -3.85 -8.41
C ARG A 59 -10.27 -5.32 -8.10
N HIS A 60 -9.23 -6.06 -7.72
CA HIS A 60 -9.34 -7.46 -7.33
C HIS A 60 -9.70 -7.65 -5.85
N GLY A 61 -9.89 -6.58 -5.07
CA GLY A 61 -10.30 -6.66 -3.67
C GLY A 61 -9.16 -6.62 -2.64
N ALA A 62 -8.00 -6.08 -3.01
CA ALA A 62 -6.96 -5.79 -2.03
C ALA A 62 -7.46 -4.78 -0.99
N ASP A 63 -7.18 -5.04 0.29
CA ASP A 63 -7.54 -4.16 1.39
C ASP A 63 -6.46 -3.07 1.59
N PRO A 64 -6.77 -1.79 1.30
CA PRO A 64 -5.81 -0.69 1.47
C PRO A 64 -5.60 -0.27 2.92
N ASN A 65 -6.35 -0.83 3.86
CA ASN A 65 -6.27 -0.48 5.29
C ASN A 65 -5.37 -1.43 6.07
N LEU A 66 -4.71 -2.38 5.42
CA LEU A 66 -3.81 -3.32 6.07
C LEU A 66 -2.50 -2.63 6.47
N PRO A 67 -2.19 -2.56 7.79
CA PRO A 67 -0.95 -1.97 8.27
C PRO A 67 0.24 -2.89 7.99
N ASP A 68 1.37 -2.30 7.59
CA ASP A 68 2.63 -3.01 7.43
C ASP A 68 3.03 -3.65 8.78
N PRO A 69 3.30 -4.96 8.84
CA PRO A 69 3.60 -5.64 10.11
C PRO A 69 4.89 -5.14 10.77
N ARG A 70 5.80 -4.50 10.02
CA ARG A 70 7.09 -4.02 10.52
C ARG A 70 7.05 -2.56 10.95
N THR A 71 6.27 -1.72 10.27
CA THR A 71 6.25 -0.27 10.54
C THR A 71 4.89 0.26 11.00
N GLY A 72 3.83 -0.53 10.89
CA GLY A 72 2.45 -0.12 11.06
C GLY A 72 1.97 0.88 10.00
N CYS A 73 2.73 1.12 8.93
CA CYS A 73 2.33 2.06 7.89
C CYS A 73 1.22 1.48 7.03
N LEU A 74 0.19 2.27 6.75
CA LEU A 74 -0.79 1.94 5.71
C LEU A 74 -0.29 2.41 4.34
N PRO A 75 -0.73 1.79 3.23
CA PRO A 75 -0.44 2.23 1.86
C PRO A 75 -0.63 3.73 1.62
N VAL A 76 -1.61 4.35 2.28
CA VAL A 76 -1.88 5.79 2.21
C VAL A 76 -0.75 6.65 2.81
N HIS A 77 -0.07 6.18 3.86
CA HIS A 77 1.08 6.87 4.44
C HIS A 77 2.25 6.87 3.46
N ASP A 78 2.49 5.75 2.78
CA ASP A 78 3.55 5.64 1.78
C ASP A 78 3.25 6.52 0.57
N ALA A 79 1.99 6.60 0.14
CA ALA A 79 1.58 7.45 -0.97
C ALA A 79 1.73 8.93 -0.62
N ALA A 80 1.32 9.31 0.60
CA ALA A 80 1.43 10.65 1.14
C ALA A 80 2.90 11.07 1.31
N ARG A 81 3.71 10.20 1.93
CA ARG A 81 5.17 10.38 2.09
C ARG A 81 5.88 10.55 0.76
N ALA A 82 5.49 9.80 -0.26
CA ALA A 82 6.09 9.90 -1.58
C ALA A 82 5.60 11.12 -2.39
N GLY A 83 4.43 11.68 -2.05
CA GLY A 83 3.77 12.74 -2.81
C GLY A 83 2.98 12.22 -4.01
N PHE A 84 2.63 10.93 -4.02
CA PHE A 84 1.91 10.30 -5.13
C PHE A 84 0.40 10.50 -4.99
N LEU A 85 -0.06 11.72 -5.27
CA LEU A 85 -1.47 12.12 -5.18
C LEU A 85 -2.39 11.22 -6.01
N GLY A 86 -1.96 10.75 -7.19
CA GLY A 86 -2.76 9.86 -8.03
C GLY A 86 -3.04 8.51 -7.36
N SER A 87 -2.01 7.88 -6.79
CA SER A 87 -2.14 6.62 -6.07
C SER A 87 -2.88 6.78 -4.74
N LEU A 88 -2.69 7.92 -4.05
CA LEU A 88 -3.43 8.27 -2.85
C LEU A 88 -4.93 8.44 -3.15
N ALA A 89 -5.28 9.10 -4.25
CA ALA A 89 -6.66 9.24 -4.69
C ALA A 89 -7.28 7.89 -5.08
N ALA A 90 -6.52 7.00 -5.73
CA ALA A 90 -6.98 5.65 -6.06
C ALA A 90 -7.26 4.82 -4.79
N LEU A 91 -6.34 4.85 -3.83
CA LEU A 91 -6.51 4.21 -2.51
C LEU A 91 -7.75 4.75 -1.79
N HIS A 92 -7.90 6.06 -1.69
CA HIS A 92 -9.04 6.69 -1.02
C HIS A 92 -10.37 6.32 -1.69
N ARG A 93 -10.44 6.32 -3.02
CA ARG A 93 -11.64 5.88 -3.76
C ARG A 93 -11.97 4.41 -3.52
N ALA A 94 -10.98 3.58 -3.22
CA ALA A 94 -11.18 2.17 -2.87
C ALA A 94 -11.47 1.95 -1.37
N GLY A 95 -11.70 3.00 -0.59
CA GLY A 95 -12.06 2.89 0.83
C GLY A 95 -10.86 2.93 1.78
N ALA A 96 -9.69 3.41 1.32
CA ALA A 96 -8.57 3.63 2.21
C ALA A 96 -8.84 4.78 3.19
N ARG A 97 -8.59 4.50 4.46
CA ARG A 97 -8.81 5.40 5.59
C ARG A 97 -7.60 6.31 5.78
N LEU A 98 -7.83 7.62 5.65
CA LEU A 98 -6.81 8.65 5.86
C LEU A 98 -6.77 9.16 7.32
N ASP A 99 -7.69 8.68 8.15
CA ASP A 99 -7.83 8.97 9.57
C ASP A 99 -7.08 7.98 10.48
N LEU A 100 -6.49 6.93 9.90
CA LEU A 100 -5.74 5.94 10.65
C LEU A 100 -4.27 6.35 10.82
N PRO A 101 -3.72 6.34 12.05
CA PRO A 101 -2.31 6.58 12.29
C PRO A 101 -1.45 5.37 11.93
N ASP A 102 -0.21 5.61 11.53
CA ASP A 102 0.82 4.57 11.38
C ASP A 102 1.30 4.02 12.74
N GLY A 103 2.20 3.04 12.71
CA GLY A 103 2.80 2.46 13.93
C GLY A 103 3.62 3.44 14.78
N ARG A 104 3.81 4.70 14.33
CA ARG A 104 4.42 5.79 15.09
C ARG A 104 3.42 6.85 15.53
N GLY A 105 2.12 6.62 15.34
CA GLY A 105 1.07 7.56 15.71
C GLY A 105 0.88 8.73 14.74
N ARG A 106 1.43 8.66 13.52
CA ARG A 106 1.37 9.74 12.53
C ARG A 106 0.28 9.48 11.51
N LEU A 107 -0.51 10.49 11.17
CA LEU A 107 -1.48 10.42 10.09
C LEU A 107 -0.80 10.53 8.72
N PRO A 108 -1.45 10.10 7.61
CA PRO A 108 -0.88 10.22 6.27
C PRO A 108 -0.46 11.66 5.93
N LEU A 109 -1.26 12.65 6.36
CA LEU A 109 -0.96 14.07 6.21
C LEU A 109 0.31 14.48 6.96
N ASP A 110 0.55 13.96 8.17
CA ASP A 110 1.76 14.24 8.96
C ASP A 110 3.01 13.72 8.24
N VAL A 111 2.92 12.54 7.63
CA VAL A 111 4.04 11.94 6.89
C VAL A 111 4.29 12.67 5.56
N ALA A 112 3.26 13.21 4.92
CA ALA A 112 3.41 14.10 3.75
C ALA A 112 4.08 15.43 4.12
N ALA A 113 3.63 16.06 5.21
CA ALA A 113 4.16 17.33 5.70
C ALA A 113 5.62 17.20 6.18
N GLY A 114 6.00 16.05 6.74
CA GLY A 114 7.36 15.78 7.23
C GLY A 114 8.48 15.86 6.18
N ARG A 115 8.17 15.91 4.87
CA ARG A 115 9.15 16.16 3.80
C ARG A 115 9.43 17.64 3.53
N TRP A 116 8.58 18.57 4.00
CA TRP A 116 8.72 20.00 3.70
C TRP A 116 9.14 20.88 4.88
N GLY A 117 9.51 20.28 6.02
CA GLY A 117 10.24 20.98 7.08
C GLY A 117 9.51 21.01 8.42
N GLY A 118 10.30 20.86 9.48
CA GLY A 118 10.02 21.30 10.84
C GLY A 118 8.75 20.75 11.48
N THR A 119 8.93 19.79 12.40
CA THR A 119 8.29 19.80 13.72
C THR A 119 7.24 20.91 13.95
N CYS A 120 5.99 20.69 13.55
CA CYS A 120 4.87 21.54 13.98
C CYS A 120 3.54 20.83 13.72
N ALA A 121 3.23 19.79 14.50
CA ALA A 121 1.86 19.30 14.66
C ALA A 121 1.74 18.42 15.91
N THR A 122 2.16 18.92 17.07
CA THR A 122 1.48 18.55 18.33
C THR A 122 0.33 19.53 18.50
N LEU A 123 -0.78 19.27 17.80
CA LEU A 123 -2.10 19.78 18.20
C LEU A 123 -2.74 18.68 19.03
N HIS A 124 -2.58 18.79 20.34
CA HIS A 124 -3.54 18.22 21.28
C HIS A 124 -4.08 19.39 22.12
N PRO A 125 -5.40 19.44 22.38
CA PRO A 125 -6.08 20.58 23.02
C PRO A 125 -5.57 20.90 24.43
#